data_AF-A0A432FWI2-F1
#
_entry.id   AF-A0A432FWI2-F1
#
_cell.length_a   1.000
_cell.length_b   1.000
_cell.length_c   1.000
_cell.angle_alpha   90.00
_cell.angle_beta   90.00
_cell.angle_gamma   90.00
#
_symmetry.space_group_name_H-M   'P 1'
#
loop_
_entity.id
_entity.type
_entity.pdbx_description
1 polymer ?
#
loop_
_entity_poly.entity_id
_entity_poly.type
_entity_poly.pdbx_seq_one_letter_code
_entity_poly.pdbx_strand_id
1 'polypeptide(L)'
;MKFFSFKILLLCILLPPLLYIYTVQLLEKELNRRYFDDIEQIYIGDTEPLFRGSLPLKDAVAQHIDAYLRGRRLIRMGAKVEVTVTTRSGRILYPPLFEEQNAPPMVVEPMDIAAENYRLLRQGLLLKVRVTLEYNTLLTNIILALYVLLFGMILYGYYRRGLHRARQQELESREEMARLEDAKRNTTRSLESLRAERQRLTAEFDRLQQRIEQQKSAASRNEDQMLEEIESLEMRIQENLSMQQAQQEEIDALRERIRHYEKVRKSEEKQKVRAVEAAGKRFRTLYKKLTVHPRAVEGYVELTDDMRIKAEEIVHQLNENPEQVPIKRKVFGRKGMETVLEVIFAYNGRLYFRRRDDQRIEVLVIGTKNTQNRDLGFIKKIASA
;
A
#
# COMPACT_ATOMS: atom_id res chain seq x y z
N MET A 1 13.20 -11.81 -49.14
CA MET A 1 12.64 -11.99 -50.50
C MET A 1 11.46 -11.04 -50.83
N LYS A 2 11.20 -9.95 -50.09
CA LYS A 2 10.04 -9.05 -50.37
C LYS A 2 10.27 -8.03 -51.50
N PHE A 3 11.52 -7.76 -51.88
CA PHE A 3 11.86 -6.70 -52.84
C PHE A 3 12.23 -7.18 -54.23
N PHE A 4 12.26 -8.50 -54.43
CA PHE A 4 12.51 -9.09 -55.74
C PHE A 4 11.17 -9.47 -56.35
N SER A 5 10.53 -8.52 -57.02
CA SER A 5 9.28 -8.81 -57.73
C SER A 5 9.60 -9.80 -58.85
N PHE A 6 9.17 -11.06 -58.69
CA PHE A 6 9.29 -12.12 -59.69
C PHE A 6 8.78 -11.66 -61.07
N LYS A 7 7.81 -10.72 -61.08
CA LYS A 7 7.29 -10.07 -62.28
C LYS A 7 8.37 -9.34 -63.09
N ILE A 8 9.32 -8.66 -62.43
CA ILE A 8 10.40 -7.92 -63.11
C ILE A 8 11.44 -8.88 -63.69
N LEU A 9 11.76 -9.96 -62.98
CA LEU A 9 12.63 -11.03 -63.49
C LEU A 9 12.01 -11.71 -64.71
N LEU A 10 10.73 -12.11 -64.62
CA LEU A 10 10.00 -12.74 -65.73
C LEU A 10 9.95 -11.82 -66.96
N LEU A 11 9.67 -10.53 -66.76
CA LEU A 11 9.65 -9.54 -67.83
C LEU A 11 11.04 -9.40 -68.47
N CYS A 12 12.11 -9.28 -67.68
CA CYS A 12 13.47 -9.11 -68.22
C CYS A 12 14.02 -10.37 -68.92
N ILE A 13 13.46 -11.55 -68.68
CA ILE A 13 13.84 -12.80 -69.37
C ILE A 13 13.02 -12.99 -70.65
N LEU A 14 11.72 -12.70 -70.62
CA LEU A 14 10.80 -12.95 -71.74
C LEU A 14 10.84 -11.86 -72.82
N LEU A 15 11.08 -10.61 -72.41
CA LEU A 15 10.99 -9.44 -73.29
C LEU A 15 12.18 -9.29 -74.27
N PRO A 16 13.44 -9.61 -73.93
CA PRO A 16 14.55 -9.53 -74.88
C PRO A 16 14.38 -10.43 -76.12
N PRO A 17 14.02 -11.73 -76.00
CA PRO A 17 13.76 -12.58 -77.17
C PRO A 17 12.62 -12.06 -78.06
N LEU A 18 11.54 -11.56 -77.46
CA LEU A 18 10.40 -11.00 -78.20
C LEU A 18 10.79 -9.73 -78.97
N LEU A 19 11.49 -8.81 -78.32
CA LEU A 19 11.99 -7.59 -78.97
C LEU A 19 12.99 -7.93 -80.08
N TYR A 20 13.87 -8.91 -79.83
CA TYR A 20 14.83 -9.37 -80.84
C TYR A 20 14.13 -9.89 -82.10
N ILE A 21 13.14 -10.79 -81.98
CA ILE A 21 12.37 -11.30 -83.12
C ILE A 21 11.70 -10.15 -83.88
N TYR A 22 11.07 -9.24 -83.15
CA TYR A 22 10.41 -8.07 -83.74
C TYR A 22 11.40 -7.16 -84.49
N THR A 23 12.57 -6.91 -83.91
CA THR A 23 13.60 -6.07 -84.53
C THR A 23 14.21 -6.69 -85.78
N VAL A 24 14.39 -8.02 -85.81
CA VAL A 24 14.86 -8.73 -87.00
C VAL A 24 13.82 -8.65 -88.11
N GLN A 25 12.54 -8.88 -87.82
CA GLN A 25 11.46 -8.78 -88.81
C GLN A 25 11.32 -7.36 -89.38
N LEU A 26 11.43 -6.33 -88.53
CA LEU A 26 11.38 -4.94 -88.97
C LEU A 26 12.57 -4.61 -89.88
N LEU A 27 13.76 -5.08 -89.52
CA LEU A 27 14.98 -4.90 -90.30
C LEU A 27 14.89 -5.61 -91.65
N GLU A 28 14.37 -6.84 -91.68
CA GLU A 28 14.08 -7.56 -92.92
C GLU A 28 13.14 -6.77 -93.82
N LYS A 29 12.04 -6.24 -93.29
CA LYS A 29 11.08 -5.46 -94.06
C LYS A 29 11.69 -4.17 -94.63
N GLU A 30 12.46 -3.46 -93.83
CA GLU A 30 13.10 -2.21 -94.24
C GLU A 30 14.21 -2.46 -95.28
N LEU A 31 14.99 -3.52 -95.11
CA LEU A 31 15.98 -3.94 -96.10
C LEU A 31 15.30 -4.40 -97.39
N ASN A 32 14.25 -5.20 -97.31
CA ASN A 32 13.46 -5.60 -98.47
C ASN A 32 13.00 -4.40 -99.29
N ARG A 33 12.47 -3.37 -98.62
CA ARG A 33 12.04 -2.15 -99.28
C ARG A 33 13.20 -1.40 -99.93
N ARG A 34 14.29 -1.18 -99.20
CA ARG A 34 15.47 -0.47 -99.74
C ARG A 34 16.11 -1.21 -100.92
N TYR A 35 16.28 -2.53 -100.82
CA TYR A 35 16.81 -3.32 -101.92
C TYR A 35 15.84 -3.40 -103.10
N PHE A 36 14.53 -3.39 -102.86
CA PHE A 36 13.53 -3.28 -103.93
C PHE A 36 13.68 -1.94 -104.68
N ASP A 37 13.68 -0.82 -103.97
CA ASP A 37 13.79 0.52 -104.54
C ASP A 37 15.13 0.70 -105.29
N ASP A 38 16.24 0.24 -104.69
CA ASP A 38 17.57 0.34 -105.29
C ASP A 38 17.70 -0.52 -106.57
N ILE A 39 17.12 -1.73 -106.57
CA ILE A 39 17.16 -2.62 -107.75
C ILE A 39 16.20 -2.11 -108.82
N GLU A 40 15.04 -1.57 -108.47
CA GLU A 40 14.12 -0.92 -109.44
C GLU A 40 14.81 0.25 -110.15
N GLN A 41 15.59 1.06 -109.44
CA GLN A 41 16.31 2.19 -110.01
C GLN A 41 17.48 1.76 -110.92
N ILE A 42 18.20 0.68 -110.57
CA ILE A 42 19.32 0.14 -111.37
C ILE A 42 18.81 -0.65 -112.59
N TYR A 43 17.61 -1.21 -112.49
CA TYR A 43 16.96 -1.96 -113.56
C TYR A 43 16.60 -1.08 -114.78
N ILE A 44 16.32 0.21 -114.58
CA ILE A 44 16.05 1.20 -115.64
C ILE A 44 17.33 1.99 -115.97
N GLY A 45 18.43 1.26 -116.18
CA GLY A 45 19.69 1.84 -116.65
C GLY A 45 19.64 2.24 -118.13
N ASP A 46 20.81 2.49 -118.71
CA ASP A 46 20.96 2.93 -120.11
C ASP A 46 20.30 1.94 -121.08
N THR A 47 19.21 2.38 -121.73
CA THR A 47 18.38 1.53 -122.59
C THR A 47 18.86 1.51 -124.04
N GLU A 48 19.83 2.35 -124.39
CA GLU A 48 20.37 2.48 -125.74
C GLU A 48 20.96 1.16 -126.33
N PRO A 49 21.75 0.36 -125.58
CA PRO A 49 22.32 -0.90 -126.10
C PRO A 49 21.30 -2.05 -126.17
N LEU A 50 20.15 -1.95 -125.48
CA LEU A 50 19.07 -2.93 -125.52
C LEU A 50 18.22 -2.80 -126.80
N PHE A 51 18.02 -1.56 -127.27
CA PHE A 51 17.26 -1.27 -128.50
C PHE A 51 18.08 -1.49 -129.78
N ARG A 52 19.42 -1.42 -129.70
CA ARG A 52 20.33 -1.72 -130.83
C ARG A 52 20.55 -3.22 -131.07
N GLY A 53 20.01 -4.09 -130.19
CA GLY A 53 20.13 -5.54 -130.32
C GLY A 53 21.52 -6.11 -129.99
N SER A 54 22.42 -5.29 -129.44
CA SER A 54 23.80 -5.70 -129.11
C SER A 54 23.91 -6.61 -127.89
N LEU A 55 22.89 -6.64 -127.02
CA LEU A 55 22.83 -7.52 -125.86
C LEU A 55 21.39 -8.00 -125.60
N PRO A 56 21.20 -9.28 -125.21
CA PRO A 56 19.92 -9.77 -124.74
C PRO A 56 19.57 -9.16 -123.37
N LEU A 57 18.30 -8.80 -123.18
CA LEU A 57 17.80 -8.21 -121.92
C LEU A 57 18.07 -9.10 -120.70
N LYS A 58 18.12 -10.42 -120.87
CA LYS A 58 18.41 -11.38 -119.79
C LYS A 58 19.82 -11.17 -119.20
N ASP A 59 20.84 -10.97 -120.05
CA ASP A 59 22.24 -10.88 -119.62
C ASP A 59 22.57 -9.50 -119.03
N ALA A 60 21.98 -8.43 -119.58
CA ALA A 60 22.13 -7.08 -119.02
C ALA A 60 21.55 -6.98 -117.61
N VAL A 61 20.38 -7.60 -117.38
CA VAL A 61 19.74 -7.65 -116.06
C VAL A 61 20.55 -8.50 -115.08
N ALA A 62 21.09 -9.64 -115.51
CA ALA A 62 21.95 -10.48 -114.67
C ALA A 62 23.25 -9.76 -114.28
N GLN A 63 23.93 -9.11 -115.23
CA GLN A 63 25.19 -8.41 -114.96
C GLN A 63 25.03 -7.23 -114.00
N HIS A 64 23.96 -6.44 -114.16
CA HIS A 64 23.69 -5.30 -113.28
C HIS A 64 23.28 -5.74 -111.86
N ILE A 65 22.44 -6.78 -111.74
CA ILE A 65 22.05 -7.34 -110.43
C ILE A 65 23.26 -7.96 -109.73
N ASP A 66 24.09 -8.76 -110.43
CA ASP A 66 25.26 -9.41 -109.84
C ASP A 66 26.37 -8.43 -109.45
N ALA A 67 26.53 -7.33 -110.19
CA ALA A 67 27.43 -6.24 -109.82
C ALA A 67 26.93 -5.50 -108.57
N TYR A 68 25.62 -5.25 -108.48
CA TYR A 68 24.99 -4.61 -107.32
C TYR A 68 25.12 -5.44 -106.04
N LEU A 69 24.91 -6.76 -106.14
CA LEU A 69 25.01 -7.68 -105.01
C LEU A 69 26.46 -7.84 -104.49
N ARG A 70 27.49 -7.81 -105.36
CA ARG A 70 28.90 -7.97 -104.94
C ARG A 70 29.46 -6.79 -104.13
N GLY A 71 28.90 -5.59 -104.26
CA GLY A 71 29.42 -4.37 -103.63
C GLY A 71 29.04 -4.16 -102.17
N ARG A 72 27.99 -4.82 -101.66
CA ARG A 72 27.37 -4.45 -100.35
C ARG A 72 27.97 -5.23 -99.17
N ARG A 73 28.31 -4.49 -98.10
CA ARG A 73 28.81 -5.05 -96.83
C ARG A 73 27.77 -5.90 -96.10
N LEU A 74 26.47 -5.65 -96.30
CA LEU A 74 25.40 -6.40 -95.64
C LEU A 74 25.33 -7.88 -96.08
N ILE A 75 25.64 -8.18 -97.36
CA ILE A 75 25.69 -9.56 -97.86
C ILE A 75 26.89 -10.30 -97.23
N ARG A 76 28.02 -9.60 -97.05
CA ARG A 76 29.18 -10.13 -96.29
C ARG A 76 28.89 -10.36 -94.79
N MET A 77 27.93 -9.63 -94.23
CA MET A 77 27.50 -9.79 -92.84
C MET A 77 26.42 -10.88 -92.65
N GLY A 78 26.07 -11.59 -93.73
CA GLY A 78 25.20 -12.78 -93.70
C GLY A 78 23.76 -12.56 -94.18
N ALA A 79 23.42 -11.41 -94.76
CA ALA A 79 22.11 -11.23 -95.39
C ALA A 79 22.06 -11.95 -96.75
N LYS A 80 21.10 -12.85 -96.94
CA LYS A 80 20.83 -13.48 -98.23
C LYS A 80 19.80 -12.64 -98.97
N VAL A 81 20.14 -12.20 -100.17
CA VAL A 81 19.25 -11.41 -101.04
C VAL A 81 18.90 -12.28 -102.24
N GLU A 82 17.67 -12.77 -102.26
CA GLU A 82 17.09 -13.47 -103.41
C GLU A 82 16.37 -12.44 -104.28
N VAL A 83 16.88 -12.22 -105.49
CA VAL A 83 16.25 -11.36 -106.47
C VAL A 83 15.61 -12.26 -107.52
N THR A 84 14.33 -12.05 -107.82
CA THR A 84 13.64 -12.73 -108.90
C THR A 84 12.97 -11.71 -109.80
N VAL A 85 13.33 -11.72 -111.08
CA VAL A 85 12.74 -10.83 -112.09
C VAL A 85 11.86 -11.67 -112.99
N THR A 86 10.56 -11.37 -113.04
CA THR A 86 9.58 -12.11 -113.84
C THR A 86 8.81 -11.19 -114.79
N THR A 87 8.48 -11.63 -116.01
CA THR A 87 7.51 -10.91 -116.85
C THR A 87 6.08 -11.11 -116.34
N ARG A 88 5.14 -10.23 -116.73
CA ARG A 88 3.69 -10.48 -116.49
C ARG A 88 3.16 -11.78 -117.11
N SER A 89 3.86 -12.31 -118.12
CA SER A 89 3.59 -13.60 -118.77
C SER A 89 4.14 -14.82 -118.01
N GLY A 90 4.78 -14.61 -116.85
CA GLY A 90 5.31 -15.69 -116.01
C GLY A 90 6.68 -16.23 -116.45
N ARG A 91 7.35 -15.58 -117.41
CA ARG A 91 8.70 -15.96 -117.85
C ARG A 91 9.73 -15.38 -116.87
N ILE A 92 10.59 -16.24 -116.32
CA ILE A 92 11.66 -15.83 -115.40
C ILE A 92 12.82 -15.26 -116.23
N LEU A 93 13.24 -14.02 -115.96
CA LEU A 93 14.44 -13.42 -116.56
C LEU A 93 15.67 -13.59 -115.67
N TYR A 94 15.49 -13.64 -114.36
CA TYR A 94 16.57 -13.81 -113.39
C TYR A 94 16.06 -14.60 -112.17
N PRO A 95 16.84 -15.57 -111.63
CA PRO A 95 18.20 -15.97 -112.01
C PRO A 95 18.27 -16.70 -113.37
N PRO A 96 19.43 -16.70 -114.05
CA PRO A 96 19.58 -17.44 -115.31
C PRO A 96 19.35 -18.93 -115.05
N LEU A 97 18.33 -19.49 -115.69
CA LEU A 97 18.11 -20.94 -115.69
C LEU A 97 19.27 -21.57 -116.46
N PHE A 98 20.00 -22.50 -115.83
CA PHE A 98 21.25 -23.10 -116.31
C PHE A 98 21.15 -23.92 -117.62
N GLU A 99 20.07 -23.80 -118.40
CA GLU A 99 19.79 -24.69 -119.54
C GLU A 99 19.88 -24.04 -120.94
N GLU A 100 20.20 -22.74 -121.09
CA GLU A 100 20.35 -22.11 -122.42
C GLU A 100 21.82 -21.94 -122.89
N GLN A 101 22.82 -22.57 -122.24
CA GLN A 101 24.24 -22.45 -122.63
C GLN A 101 24.73 -23.46 -123.68
N ASN A 102 23.90 -24.43 -124.10
CA ASN A 102 24.29 -25.48 -125.06
C ASN A 102 23.61 -25.36 -126.44
N ALA A 103 23.07 -24.18 -126.78
CA ALA A 103 22.65 -23.89 -128.15
C ALA A 103 23.87 -23.31 -128.93
N PRO A 104 24.23 -23.85 -130.11
CA PRO A 104 25.28 -23.27 -130.95
C PRO A 104 24.93 -21.82 -131.29
N PRO A 105 25.92 -20.92 -131.50
CA PRO A 105 25.66 -19.51 -131.80
C PRO A 105 24.89 -19.40 -133.10
N MET A 106 23.56 -19.39 -133.00
CA MET A 106 22.70 -18.97 -134.08
C MET A 106 23.06 -17.50 -134.30
N VAL A 107 23.41 -17.15 -135.54
CA VAL A 107 23.56 -15.75 -135.95
C VAL A 107 22.16 -15.15 -135.91
N VAL A 108 21.72 -14.77 -134.71
CA VAL A 108 20.45 -14.09 -134.52
C VAL A 108 20.70 -12.66 -135.00
N GLU A 109 19.92 -12.21 -135.98
CA GLU A 109 20.04 -10.83 -136.46
C GLU A 109 19.80 -9.88 -135.28
N PRO A 110 20.60 -8.80 -135.13
CA PRO A 110 20.41 -7.81 -134.07
C PRO A 110 18.98 -7.24 -134.02
N MET A 111 18.28 -7.25 -135.15
CA MET A 111 16.87 -6.85 -135.26
C MET A 111 15.94 -7.78 -134.47
N ASP A 112 16.18 -9.09 -134.48
CA ASP A 112 15.36 -10.09 -133.77
C ASP A 112 15.58 -10.02 -132.26
N ILE A 113 16.83 -9.79 -131.83
CA ILE A 113 17.17 -9.56 -130.41
C ILE A 113 16.51 -8.28 -129.91
N ALA A 114 16.57 -7.20 -130.70
CA ALA A 114 15.91 -5.93 -130.37
C ALA A 114 14.38 -6.08 -130.31
N ALA A 115 13.78 -6.84 -131.24
CA ALA A 115 12.34 -7.12 -131.25
C ALA A 115 11.90 -7.95 -130.03
N GLU A 116 12.68 -8.97 -129.64
CA GLU A 116 12.41 -9.76 -128.43
C GLU A 116 12.57 -8.91 -127.16
N ASN A 117 13.63 -8.09 -127.06
CA ASN A 117 13.83 -7.13 -125.97
C ASN A 117 12.65 -6.16 -125.85
N TYR A 118 12.18 -5.60 -126.97
CA TYR A 118 11.04 -4.69 -127.01
C TYR A 118 9.74 -5.38 -126.57
N ARG A 119 9.53 -6.63 -126.99
CA ARG A 119 8.38 -7.44 -126.59
C ARG A 119 8.39 -7.71 -125.08
N LEU A 120 9.55 -8.01 -124.50
CA LEU A 120 9.70 -8.28 -123.06
C LEU A 120 9.51 -6.99 -122.22
N LEU A 121 10.03 -5.86 -122.67
CA LEU A 121 9.83 -4.56 -122.01
C LEU A 121 8.35 -4.12 -122.05
N ARG A 122 7.68 -4.28 -123.21
CA ARG A 122 6.25 -3.91 -123.36
C ARG A 122 5.32 -4.77 -122.49
N GLN A 123 5.71 -6.00 -122.18
CA GLN A 123 4.95 -6.89 -121.28
C GLN A 123 4.99 -6.44 -119.82
N GLY A 124 5.90 -5.54 -119.45
CA GLY A 124 6.09 -5.09 -118.07
C GLY A 124 6.77 -6.15 -117.22
N LEU A 125 7.76 -5.71 -116.44
CA LEU A 125 8.52 -6.58 -115.55
C LEU A 125 8.05 -6.41 -114.11
N LEU A 126 7.88 -7.54 -113.44
CA LEU A 126 7.57 -7.64 -112.03
C LEU A 126 8.84 -8.06 -111.31
N LEU A 127 9.43 -7.10 -110.60
CA LEU A 127 10.54 -7.32 -109.70
C LEU A 127 10.00 -7.90 -108.38
N LYS A 128 10.59 -8.99 -107.90
CA LYS A 128 10.38 -9.50 -106.55
C LYS A 128 11.75 -9.65 -105.88
N VAL A 129 12.00 -8.81 -104.88
CA VAL A 129 13.20 -8.91 -104.05
C VAL A 129 12.79 -9.49 -102.70
N ARG A 130 13.46 -10.56 -102.27
CA ARG A 130 13.30 -11.16 -100.94
C ARG A 130 14.67 -11.25 -100.27
N VAL A 131 14.84 -10.42 -99.27
CA VAL A 131 15.96 -10.42 -98.34
C VAL A 131 15.55 -11.27 -97.14
N THR A 132 16.31 -12.31 -96.87
CA THR A 132 16.17 -13.14 -95.67
C THR A 132 17.42 -12.96 -94.80
N LEU A 133 17.21 -12.64 -93.52
CA LEU A 133 18.27 -12.68 -92.53
C LEU A 133 18.21 -14.03 -91.83
N GLU A 134 19.18 -14.89 -92.10
CA GLU A 134 19.26 -16.15 -91.38
C GLU A 134 19.53 -15.91 -89.88
N TYR A 135 18.89 -16.75 -89.07
CA TYR A 135 19.20 -16.88 -87.66
C TYR A 135 20.68 -17.30 -87.53
N ASN A 136 21.42 -16.67 -86.61
CA ASN A 136 22.87 -16.87 -86.37
C ASN A 136 23.84 -16.14 -87.33
N THR A 137 23.40 -15.06 -87.98
CA THR A 137 24.32 -14.12 -88.63
C THR A 137 24.97 -13.18 -87.61
N LEU A 138 26.15 -12.64 -87.92
CA LEU A 138 26.90 -11.75 -87.01
C LEU A 138 26.06 -10.56 -86.54
N LEU A 139 25.29 -9.96 -87.45
CA LEU A 139 24.44 -8.81 -87.17
C LEU A 139 23.34 -9.17 -86.16
N THR A 140 22.69 -10.30 -86.38
CA THR A 140 21.63 -10.83 -85.54
C THR A 140 22.15 -11.19 -84.14
N ASN A 141 23.34 -11.79 -84.03
CA ASN A 141 23.98 -12.10 -82.74
C ASN A 141 24.40 -10.85 -81.96
N ILE A 142 24.88 -9.79 -82.64
CA ILE A 142 25.22 -8.51 -82.00
C ILE A 142 23.97 -7.86 -81.41
N ILE A 143 22.85 -7.87 -82.15
CA ILE A 143 21.58 -7.33 -81.67
C ILE A 143 21.11 -8.09 -80.42
N LEU A 144 21.18 -9.42 -80.45
CA LEU A 144 20.81 -10.25 -79.29
C LEU A 144 21.69 -9.95 -78.07
N ALA A 145 23.01 -9.88 -78.24
CA ALA A 145 23.94 -9.59 -77.16
C ALA A 145 23.71 -8.21 -76.54
N LEU A 146 23.41 -7.19 -77.35
CA LEU A 146 23.10 -5.85 -76.88
C LEU A 146 21.85 -5.85 -75.99
N TYR A 147 20.79 -6.55 -76.40
CA TYR A 147 19.58 -6.66 -75.60
C TYR A 147 19.82 -7.42 -74.29
N VAL A 148 20.51 -8.56 -74.31
CA VAL A 148 20.82 -9.33 -73.10
C VAL A 148 21.61 -8.46 -72.09
N LEU A 149 22.59 -7.70 -72.57
CA LEU A 149 23.39 -6.81 -71.72
C LEU A 149 22.54 -5.68 -71.12
N LEU A 150 21.71 -5.02 -71.94
CA LEU A 150 20.82 -3.93 -71.49
C LEU A 150 19.88 -4.40 -70.38
N PHE A 151 19.19 -5.53 -70.58
CA PHE A 151 18.26 -6.08 -69.59
C PHE A 151 18.99 -6.61 -68.34
N GLY A 152 20.19 -7.19 -68.50
CA GLY A 152 21.03 -7.59 -67.37
C GLY A 152 21.44 -6.41 -66.49
N MET A 153 21.81 -5.27 -67.10
CA MET A 153 22.18 -4.06 -66.36
C MET A 153 20.99 -3.48 -65.57
N ILE A 154 19.79 -3.48 -66.17
CA ILE A 154 18.56 -3.05 -65.49
C ILE A 154 18.28 -3.92 -64.26
N LEU A 155 18.37 -5.25 -64.41
CA LEU A 155 18.13 -6.19 -63.32
C LEU A 155 19.14 -6.04 -62.18
N TYR A 156 20.42 -5.84 -62.51
CA TYR A 156 21.47 -5.59 -61.53
C TYR A 156 21.21 -4.30 -60.72
N GLY A 157 20.79 -3.22 -61.39
CA GLY A 157 20.43 -1.96 -60.72
C GLY A 157 19.26 -2.12 -59.75
N TYR A 158 18.22 -2.85 -60.16
CA TYR A 158 17.08 -3.15 -59.29
C TYR A 158 17.47 -4.01 -58.08
N TYR A 159 18.29 -5.05 -58.30
CA TYR A 159 18.79 -5.91 -57.21
C TYR A 159 19.57 -5.11 -56.17
N ARG A 160 20.51 -4.26 -56.62
CA ARG A 160 21.34 -3.44 -55.72
C ARG A 160 20.49 -2.44 -54.92
N ARG A 161 19.51 -1.81 -55.56
CA ARG A 161 18.57 -0.90 -54.88
C ARG A 161 17.67 -1.63 -53.87
N GLY A 162 17.19 -2.82 -54.21
CA GLY A 162 16.38 -3.65 -53.32
C GLY A 162 17.14 -4.10 -52.08
N LEU A 163 18.41 -4.47 -52.23
CA LEU A 163 19.26 -4.89 -51.10
C LEU A 163 19.53 -3.73 -50.13
N HIS A 164 19.79 -2.52 -50.65
CA HIS A 164 19.98 -1.35 -49.79
C HIS A 164 18.73 -1.00 -48.99
N ARG A 165 17.55 -1.03 -49.62
CA ARG A 165 16.27 -0.79 -48.92
C ARG A 165 15.98 -1.84 -47.86
N ALA A 166 16.26 -3.11 -48.14
CA ALA A 166 16.08 -4.18 -47.17
C ALA A 166 16.97 -3.98 -45.93
N ARG A 167 18.23 -3.57 -46.13
CA ARG A 167 19.16 -3.27 -45.02
C ARG A 167 18.71 -2.07 -44.19
N GLN A 168 18.22 -1.01 -44.83
CA GLN A 168 17.72 0.17 -44.11
C GLN A 168 16.52 -0.18 -43.23
N GLN A 169 15.54 -0.91 -43.76
CA GLN A 169 14.40 -1.36 -42.96
C GLN A 169 14.80 -2.31 -41.83
N GLU A 170 15.80 -3.17 -42.05
CA GLU A 170 16.30 -4.04 -40.99
C GLU A 170 16.98 -3.24 -39.87
N LEU A 171 17.72 -2.18 -40.21
CA LEU A 171 18.31 -1.27 -39.23
C LEU A 171 17.23 -0.50 -38.45
N GLU A 172 16.27 0.11 -39.14
CA GLU A 172 15.14 0.82 -38.51
C GLU A 172 14.35 -0.10 -37.59
N SER A 173 14.02 -1.31 -38.04
CA SER A 173 13.31 -2.30 -37.23
C SER A 173 14.13 -2.74 -36.00
N ARG A 174 15.46 -2.87 -36.12
CA ARG A 174 16.34 -3.17 -34.99
C ARG A 174 16.40 -2.01 -33.99
N GLU A 175 16.45 -0.77 -34.46
CA GLU A 175 16.42 0.41 -33.59
C GLU A 175 15.09 0.53 -32.84
N GLU A 176 13.97 0.30 -33.53
CA GLU A 176 12.64 0.26 -32.90
C GLU A 176 12.54 -0.85 -31.86
N MET A 177 13.02 -2.05 -32.20
CA MET A 177 13.09 -3.18 -31.25
C MET A 177 13.92 -2.83 -30.01
N ALA A 178 15.09 -2.21 -30.19
CA ALA A 178 15.93 -1.78 -29.08
C ALA A 178 15.23 -0.73 -28.19
N ARG A 179 14.59 0.28 -28.81
CA ARG A 179 13.82 1.31 -28.08
C ARG A 179 12.66 0.69 -27.29
N LEU A 180 11.93 -0.23 -27.90
CA LEU A 180 10.82 -0.93 -27.25
C LEU A 180 11.30 -1.82 -26.11
N GLU A 181 12.44 -2.49 -26.28
CA GLU A 181 13.04 -3.32 -25.25
C GLU A 181 13.50 -2.48 -24.05
N ASP A 182 14.13 -1.33 -24.28
CA ASP A 182 14.53 -0.41 -23.22
C ASP A 182 13.32 0.17 -22.48
N ALA A 183 12.27 0.58 -23.21
CA ALA A 183 11.02 1.04 -22.63
C ALA A 183 10.36 -0.05 -21.77
N LYS A 184 10.34 -1.30 -22.25
CA LYS A 184 9.85 -2.45 -21.50
C LYS A 184 10.68 -2.67 -20.23
N ARG A 185 12.02 -2.65 -20.32
CA ARG A 185 12.91 -2.80 -19.15
C ARG A 185 12.68 -1.72 -18.10
N ASN A 186 12.54 -0.47 -18.51
CA ASN A 186 12.26 0.65 -17.60
C ASN A 186 10.90 0.51 -16.91
N THR A 187 9.88 0.09 -17.67
CA THR A 187 8.54 -0.17 -17.13
C THR A 187 8.57 -1.33 -16.12
N THR A 188 9.26 -2.42 -16.45
CA THR A 188 9.44 -3.56 -15.53
C THR A 188 10.15 -3.16 -14.24
N ARG A 189 11.25 -2.40 -14.33
CA ARG A 189 11.97 -1.89 -13.15
C ARG A 189 11.08 -1.02 -12.27
N SER A 190 10.28 -0.14 -12.88
CA SER A 190 9.33 0.71 -12.16
C SER A 190 8.23 -0.10 -11.47
N LEU A 191 7.74 -1.16 -12.13
CA LEU A 191 6.77 -2.09 -11.54
C LEU A 191 7.38 -2.89 -10.38
N GLU A 192 8.64 -3.30 -10.48
CA GLU A 192 9.35 -3.99 -9.40
C GLU A 192 9.56 -3.06 -8.19
N SER A 193 9.96 -1.80 -8.39
CA SER A 193 10.10 -0.84 -7.29
C SER A 193 8.76 -0.54 -6.62
N LEU A 194 7.70 -0.33 -7.41
CA LEU A 194 6.33 -0.15 -6.90
C LEU A 194 5.83 -1.36 -6.11
N ARG A 195 6.15 -2.58 -6.57
CA ARG A 195 5.81 -3.82 -5.84
C ARG A 195 6.56 -3.91 -4.51
N ALA A 196 7.85 -3.60 -4.50
CA ALA A 196 8.65 -3.59 -3.28
C ALA A 196 8.14 -2.54 -2.27
N GLU A 197 7.80 -1.34 -2.76
CA GLU A 197 7.22 -0.28 -1.94
C GLU A 197 5.85 -0.68 -1.38
N ARG A 198 4.98 -1.25 -2.20
CA ARG A 198 3.69 -1.79 -1.75
C ARG A 198 3.89 -2.85 -0.66
N GLN A 199 4.79 -3.81 -0.86
CA GLN A 199 5.06 -4.85 0.14
C GLN A 199 5.56 -4.25 1.46
N ARG A 200 6.44 -3.25 1.38
CA ARG A 200 6.93 -2.52 2.56
C ARG A 200 5.79 -1.80 3.28
N LEU A 201 4.95 -1.06 2.56
CA LEU A 201 3.81 -0.34 3.13
C LEU A 201 2.79 -1.29 3.75
N THR A 202 2.51 -2.43 3.13
CA THR A 202 1.63 -3.47 3.72
C THR A 202 2.24 -4.02 5.01
N ALA A 203 3.54 -4.33 5.02
CA ALA A 203 4.20 -4.79 6.24
C ALA A 203 4.23 -3.73 7.36
N GLU A 204 4.39 -2.44 7.01
CA GLU A 204 4.30 -1.33 7.95
C GLU A 204 2.87 -1.17 8.49
N PHE A 205 1.86 -1.30 7.63
CA PHE A 205 0.46 -1.27 8.01
C PHE A 205 0.10 -2.40 8.98
N ASP A 206 0.49 -3.64 8.68
CA ASP A 206 0.23 -4.80 9.53
C ASP A 206 0.90 -4.62 10.91
N ARG A 207 2.12 -4.10 10.94
CA ARG A 207 2.82 -3.76 12.20
C ARG A 207 2.09 -2.68 12.98
N LEU A 208 1.59 -1.65 12.30
CA LEU A 208 0.84 -0.56 12.95
C LEU A 208 -0.46 -1.10 13.55
N GLN A 209 -1.21 -1.89 12.79
CA GLN A 209 -2.44 -2.52 13.23
C GLN A 209 -2.19 -3.44 14.44
N GLN A 210 -1.11 -4.24 14.40
CA GLN A 210 -0.73 -5.08 15.54
C GLN A 210 -0.37 -4.26 16.78
N ARG A 211 0.34 -3.12 16.64
CA ARG A 211 0.62 -2.22 17.77
C ARG A 211 -0.65 -1.61 18.34
N ILE A 212 -1.57 -1.17 17.49
CA ILE A 212 -2.85 -0.61 17.93
C ILE A 212 -3.64 -1.67 18.71
N GLU A 213 -3.70 -2.90 18.23
CA GLU A 213 -4.40 -3.99 18.92
C GLU A 213 -3.73 -4.37 20.24
N GLN A 214 -2.39 -4.38 20.28
CA GLN A 214 -1.63 -4.57 21.52
C GLN A 214 -1.87 -3.45 22.52
N GLN A 215 -1.89 -2.19 22.08
CA GLN A 215 -2.20 -1.04 22.95
C GLN A 215 -3.64 -1.08 23.45
N LYS A 216 -4.60 -1.43 22.58
CA LYS A 216 -6.01 -1.56 22.95
C LYS A 216 -6.22 -2.67 23.97
N SER A 217 -5.62 -3.84 23.76
CA SER A 217 -5.70 -4.95 24.72
C SER A 217 -4.97 -4.65 26.03
N ALA A 218 -3.83 -3.94 25.99
CA ALA A 218 -3.14 -3.49 27.20
C ALA A 218 -3.97 -2.44 27.96
N ALA A 219 -4.59 -1.49 27.27
CA ALA A 219 -5.46 -0.48 27.87
C ALA A 219 -6.70 -1.14 28.49
N SER A 220 -7.37 -2.05 27.79
CA SER A 220 -8.51 -2.82 28.32
C SER A 220 -8.13 -3.61 29.57
N ARG A 221 -6.98 -4.30 29.57
CA ARG A 221 -6.51 -5.03 30.77
C ARG A 221 -6.21 -4.09 31.94
N ASN A 222 -5.64 -2.92 31.66
CA ASN A 222 -5.35 -1.93 32.69
C ASN A 222 -6.64 -1.31 33.24
N GLU A 223 -7.62 -1.04 32.38
CA GLU A 223 -8.98 -0.62 32.78
C GLU A 223 -9.64 -1.68 33.65
N ASP A 224 -9.61 -2.96 33.26
CA ASP A 224 -10.16 -4.06 34.05
C ASP A 224 -9.49 -4.17 35.43
N GLN A 225 -8.15 -4.05 35.48
CA GLN A 225 -7.40 -4.04 36.75
C GLN A 225 -7.75 -2.84 37.64
N MET A 226 -7.91 -1.65 37.05
CA MET A 226 -8.35 -0.46 37.79
C MET A 226 -9.77 -0.63 38.32
N LEU A 227 -10.68 -1.24 37.55
CA LEU A 227 -12.04 -1.54 37.98
C LEU A 227 -12.05 -2.53 39.15
N GLU A 228 -11.24 -3.60 39.10
CA GLU A 228 -11.09 -4.55 40.20
C GLU A 228 -10.51 -3.88 41.47
N GLU A 229 -9.54 -2.98 41.31
CA GLU A 229 -9.01 -2.19 42.43
C GLU A 229 -10.08 -1.27 43.03
N ILE A 230 -10.86 -0.57 42.19
CA ILE A 230 -11.98 0.29 42.63
C ILE A 230 -13.01 -0.54 43.39
N GLU A 231 -13.42 -1.69 42.87
CA GLU A 231 -14.38 -2.59 43.54
C GLU A 231 -13.84 -3.03 44.91
N SER A 232 -12.55 -3.38 44.99
CA SER A 232 -11.90 -3.74 46.25
C SER A 232 -11.86 -2.60 47.27
N LEU A 233 -11.64 -1.36 46.80
CA LEU A 233 -11.63 -0.17 47.64
C LEU A 233 -13.03 0.21 48.09
N GLU A 234 -14.04 0.11 47.22
CA GLU A 234 -15.44 0.31 47.57
C GLU A 234 -15.89 -0.69 48.64
N MET A 235 -15.53 -1.97 48.51
CA MET A 235 -15.79 -2.98 49.55
C MET A 235 -15.15 -2.61 50.89
N ARG A 236 -13.89 -2.16 50.90
CA ARG A 236 -13.20 -1.73 52.12
C ARG A 236 -13.81 -0.48 52.73
N ILE A 237 -14.26 0.48 51.91
CA ILE A 237 -14.96 1.68 52.38
C ILE A 237 -16.27 1.27 53.03
N GLN A 238 -17.04 0.39 52.40
CA GLN A 238 -18.31 -0.09 52.92
C GLN A 238 -18.14 -0.84 54.25
N GLU A 239 -17.12 -1.70 54.33
CA GLU A 239 -16.77 -2.40 55.57
C GLU A 239 -16.41 -1.41 56.68
N ASN A 240 -15.53 -0.44 56.40
CA ASN A 240 -15.17 0.61 57.37
C ASN A 240 -16.37 1.47 57.78
N LEU A 241 -17.25 1.83 56.85
CA LEU A 241 -18.48 2.58 57.15
C LEU A 241 -19.37 1.79 58.10
N SER A 242 -19.54 0.49 57.86
CA SER A 242 -20.33 -0.39 58.74
C SER A 242 -19.71 -0.50 60.14
N MET A 243 -18.38 -0.61 60.23
CA MET A 243 -17.66 -0.62 61.50
C MET A 243 -17.83 0.70 62.25
N GLN A 244 -17.73 1.84 61.55
CA GLN A 244 -17.94 3.17 62.14
C GLN A 244 -19.37 3.35 62.64
N GLN A 245 -20.37 2.88 61.88
CA GLN A 245 -21.77 2.92 62.32
C GLN A 245 -21.98 2.08 63.58
N ALA A 246 -21.48 0.85 63.62
CA ALA A 246 -21.57 -0.01 64.80
C ALA A 246 -20.87 0.62 66.03
N GLN A 247 -19.69 1.20 65.85
CA GLN A 247 -18.99 1.93 66.91
C GLN A 247 -19.77 3.15 67.39
N GLN A 248 -20.39 3.89 66.48
CA GLN A 248 -21.19 5.07 66.82
C GLN A 248 -22.44 4.67 67.62
N GLU A 249 -23.13 3.60 67.22
CA GLU A 249 -24.25 3.03 67.96
C GLU A 249 -23.83 2.58 69.37
N GLU A 250 -22.68 1.94 69.51
CA GLU A 250 -22.13 1.54 70.80
C GLU A 250 -21.80 2.76 71.68
N ILE A 251 -21.16 3.79 71.11
CA ILE A 251 -20.86 5.05 71.81
C ILE A 251 -22.16 5.70 72.31
N ASP A 252 -23.21 5.75 71.50
CA ASP A 252 -24.47 6.37 71.88
C ASP A 252 -25.21 5.56 72.95
N ALA A 253 -25.17 4.23 72.87
CA ALA A 253 -25.68 3.34 73.93
C ALA A 253 -24.92 3.52 75.26
N LEU A 254 -23.59 3.63 75.20
CA LEU A 254 -22.76 3.90 76.39
C LEU A 254 -23.04 5.28 76.97
N ARG A 255 -23.19 6.31 76.13
CA ARG A 255 -23.59 7.66 76.57
C ARG A 255 -24.94 7.68 77.25
N GLU A 256 -25.91 6.91 76.74
CA GLU A 256 -27.22 6.77 77.39
C GLU A 256 -27.11 6.08 78.76
N ARG A 257 -26.35 4.99 78.86
CA ARG A 257 -26.07 4.33 80.14
C ARG A 257 -25.42 5.29 81.14
N ILE A 258 -24.42 6.06 80.72
CA ILE A 258 -23.77 7.06 81.58
C ILE A 258 -24.78 8.10 82.06
N ARG A 259 -25.62 8.64 81.17
CA ARG A 259 -26.67 9.60 81.54
C ARG A 259 -27.65 9.02 82.57
N HIS A 260 -28.03 7.74 82.41
CA HIS A 260 -28.88 7.05 83.39
C HIS A 260 -28.20 6.96 84.76
N TYR A 261 -26.94 6.50 84.81
CA TYR A 261 -26.17 6.41 86.05
C TYR A 261 -25.97 7.77 86.73
N GLU A 262 -25.69 8.83 85.96
CA GLU A 262 -25.55 10.19 86.51
C GLU A 262 -26.86 10.71 87.10
N LYS A 263 -28.00 10.44 86.46
CA LYS A 263 -29.32 10.84 86.97
C LYS A 263 -29.63 10.13 88.28
N VAL A 264 -29.36 8.83 88.37
CA VAL A 264 -29.51 8.05 89.61
C VAL A 264 -28.59 8.63 90.69
N ARG A 265 -27.29 8.83 90.39
CA ARG A 265 -26.33 9.37 91.36
C ARG A 265 -26.73 10.75 91.88
N LYS A 266 -27.20 11.66 91.02
CA LYS A 266 -27.71 12.99 91.42
C LYS A 266 -28.94 12.89 92.33
N SER A 267 -29.81 11.90 92.12
CA SER A 267 -30.97 11.69 92.98
C SER A 267 -30.57 11.15 94.36
N GLU A 268 -29.61 10.21 94.40
CA GLU A 268 -29.04 9.68 95.64
C GLU A 268 -28.30 10.76 96.44
N GLU A 269 -27.50 11.60 95.79
CA GLU A 269 -26.82 12.73 96.43
C GLU A 269 -27.82 13.71 97.06
N LYS A 270 -28.91 14.06 96.35
CA LYS A 270 -29.98 14.91 96.91
C LYS A 270 -30.69 14.28 98.10
N GLN A 271 -30.93 12.96 98.07
CA GLN A 271 -31.56 12.24 99.18
C GLN A 271 -30.65 12.21 100.41
N LYS A 272 -29.34 11.99 100.22
CA LYS A 272 -28.34 12.05 101.30
C LYS A 272 -28.28 13.42 101.97
N VAL A 273 -28.23 14.51 101.19
CA VAL A 273 -28.20 15.88 101.74
C VAL A 273 -29.44 16.16 102.60
N ARG A 274 -30.63 15.79 102.11
CA ARG A 274 -31.89 15.95 102.88
C ARG A 274 -31.90 15.14 104.17
N ALA A 275 -31.37 13.91 104.14
CA ALA A 275 -31.27 13.06 105.32
C ALA A 275 -30.31 13.65 106.37
N VAL A 276 -29.17 14.22 105.96
CA VAL A 276 -28.22 14.91 106.85
C VAL A 276 -28.86 16.14 107.48
N GLU A 277 -29.58 16.96 106.71
CA GLU A 277 -30.29 18.12 107.26
C GLU A 277 -31.37 17.73 108.26
N ALA A 278 -32.16 16.69 107.96
CA ALA A 278 -33.21 16.18 108.84
C ALA A 278 -32.63 15.64 110.16
N ALA A 279 -31.56 14.85 110.10
CA ALA A 279 -30.86 14.35 111.28
C ALA A 279 -30.25 15.51 112.10
N GLY A 280 -29.67 16.52 111.45
CA GLY A 280 -29.10 17.68 112.11
C GLY A 280 -30.15 18.57 112.80
N LYS A 281 -31.37 18.66 112.25
CA LYS A 281 -32.51 19.29 112.93
C LYS A 281 -32.95 18.47 114.15
N ARG A 282 -33.08 17.14 114.01
CA ARG A 282 -33.45 16.21 115.10
C ARG A 282 -32.50 16.31 116.30
N PHE A 283 -31.18 16.28 116.05
CA PHE A 283 -30.19 16.38 117.12
C PHE A 283 -30.24 17.73 117.86
N ARG A 284 -30.42 18.84 117.14
CA ARG A 284 -30.54 20.18 117.75
C ARG A 284 -31.79 20.35 118.61
N THR A 285 -32.91 19.72 118.22
CA THR A 285 -34.17 19.81 118.97
C THR A 285 -34.17 18.93 120.22
N LEU A 286 -33.67 17.69 120.12
CA LEU A 286 -33.75 16.70 121.20
C LEU A 286 -32.68 16.88 122.27
N TYR A 287 -31.45 17.29 121.90
CA TYR A 287 -30.31 17.28 122.81
C TYR A 287 -29.78 18.71 123.07
N LYS A 288 -30.48 19.44 123.93
CA LYS A 288 -30.18 20.85 124.23
C LYS A 288 -28.88 21.08 125.03
N LYS A 289 -28.37 20.06 125.72
CA LYS A 289 -27.11 20.13 126.50
C LYS A 289 -25.88 19.71 125.67
N LEU A 290 -26.09 19.29 124.42
CA LEU A 290 -25.05 18.86 123.50
C LEU A 290 -24.88 19.81 122.32
N THR A 291 -23.65 19.90 121.81
CA THR A 291 -23.36 20.49 120.51
C THR A 291 -22.90 19.38 119.57
N VAL A 292 -23.60 19.18 118.46
CA VAL A 292 -23.25 18.12 117.49
C VAL A 292 -22.61 18.78 116.26
N HIS A 293 -21.38 18.37 115.95
CA HIS A 293 -20.66 18.88 114.80
C HIS A 293 -21.29 18.37 113.48
N PRO A 294 -21.36 19.16 112.39
CA PRO A 294 -21.96 18.72 111.12
C PRO A 294 -21.42 17.39 110.59
N ARG A 295 -20.11 17.17 110.75
CA ARG A 295 -19.43 15.91 110.39
C ARG A 295 -19.96 14.69 111.14
N ALA A 296 -20.39 14.84 112.39
CA ALA A 296 -21.01 13.76 113.16
C ALA A 296 -22.40 13.40 112.62
N VAL A 297 -23.14 14.39 112.09
CA VAL A 297 -24.46 14.18 111.49
C VAL A 297 -24.35 13.47 110.14
N GLU A 298 -23.37 13.85 109.31
CA GLU A 298 -23.04 13.15 108.07
C GLU A 298 -22.72 11.67 108.33
N GLY A 299 -21.80 11.41 109.25
CA GLY A 299 -21.40 10.05 109.58
C GLY A 299 -22.52 9.23 110.22
N TYR A 300 -23.45 9.87 110.95
CA TYR A 300 -24.64 9.21 111.50
C TYR A 300 -25.64 8.76 110.41
N VAL A 301 -25.83 9.53 109.34
CA VAL A 301 -26.75 9.17 108.25
C VAL A 301 -26.22 8.00 107.41
N GLU A 302 -24.90 7.82 107.35
CA GLU A 302 -24.25 6.70 106.66
C GLU A 302 -24.28 5.38 107.44
N LEU A 303 -24.71 5.38 108.70
CA LEU A 303 -24.85 4.18 109.51
C LEU A 303 -26.09 3.37 109.13
N THR A 304 -26.05 2.05 109.34
CA THR A 304 -27.24 1.19 109.26
C THR A 304 -28.22 1.53 110.38
N ASP A 305 -29.51 1.26 110.20
CA ASP A 305 -30.55 1.66 111.16
C ASP A 305 -30.33 1.13 112.59
N ASP A 306 -29.86 -0.12 112.75
CA ASP A 306 -29.49 -0.68 114.05
C ASP A 306 -28.34 0.09 114.73
N MET A 307 -27.34 0.50 113.94
CA MET A 307 -26.21 1.30 114.44
C MET A 307 -26.63 2.73 114.77
N ARG A 308 -27.57 3.31 114.02
CA ARG A 308 -28.12 4.65 114.29
C ARG A 308 -28.83 4.70 115.63
N ILE A 309 -29.66 3.69 115.92
CA ILE A 309 -30.37 3.60 117.20
C ILE A 309 -29.37 3.54 118.37
N LYS A 310 -28.36 2.68 118.28
CA LYS A 310 -27.32 2.55 119.30
C LYS A 310 -26.46 3.81 119.45
N ALA A 311 -26.12 4.47 118.33
CA ALA A 311 -25.38 5.73 118.37
C ALA A 311 -26.20 6.83 119.05
N GLU A 312 -27.50 6.90 118.76
CA GLU A 312 -28.41 7.88 119.35
C GLU A 312 -28.65 7.63 120.84
N GLU A 313 -28.68 6.37 121.29
CA GLU A 313 -28.72 6.01 122.70
C GLU A 313 -27.51 6.58 123.46
N ILE A 314 -26.29 6.42 122.92
CA ILE A 314 -25.09 7.01 123.53
C ILE A 314 -25.14 8.54 123.53
N VAL A 315 -25.61 9.17 122.45
CA VAL A 315 -25.81 10.63 122.41
C VAL A 315 -26.82 11.06 123.48
N HIS A 316 -27.89 10.30 123.69
CA HIS A 316 -28.86 10.56 124.74
C HIS A 316 -28.25 10.48 126.14
N GLN A 317 -27.48 9.43 126.42
CA GLN A 317 -26.78 9.27 127.70
C GLN A 317 -25.77 10.40 127.94
N LEU A 318 -25.05 10.84 126.90
CA LEU A 318 -24.16 12.00 126.96
C LEU A 318 -24.91 13.31 127.25
N ASN A 319 -26.17 13.46 126.82
CA ASN A 319 -26.98 14.64 127.09
C ASN A 319 -27.52 14.66 128.52
N GLU A 320 -27.88 13.50 129.08
CA GLU A 320 -28.44 13.41 130.43
C GLU A 320 -27.36 13.38 131.52
N ASN A 321 -26.49 12.37 131.49
CA ASN A 321 -25.47 12.11 132.51
C ASN A 321 -24.15 11.66 131.87
N PRO A 322 -23.23 12.60 131.58
CA PRO A 322 -21.96 12.33 130.90
C PRO A 322 -20.98 11.38 131.59
N GLU A 323 -21.18 11.12 132.88
CA GLU A 323 -20.30 10.29 133.69
C GLU A 323 -20.64 8.80 133.60
N GLN A 324 -21.84 8.47 133.12
CA GLN A 324 -22.31 7.09 133.00
C GLN A 324 -21.89 6.42 131.67
N VAL A 325 -21.31 7.18 130.74
CA VAL A 325 -20.97 6.67 129.40
C VAL A 325 -19.64 5.89 129.45
N PRO A 326 -19.60 4.63 128.97
CA PRO A 326 -18.39 3.81 129.01
C PRO A 326 -17.34 4.32 128.01
N ILE A 327 -16.33 5.03 128.52
CA ILE A 327 -15.21 5.54 127.73
C ILE A 327 -14.21 4.42 127.46
N LYS A 328 -13.93 4.13 126.19
CA LYS A 328 -12.94 3.10 125.82
C LYS A 328 -11.50 3.57 126.06
N ARG A 329 -11.16 4.76 125.54
CA ARG A 329 -9.83 5.37 125.64
C ARG A 329 -9.87 6.88 125.38
N LYS A 330 -8.84 7.59 125.84
CA LYS A 330 -8.55 8.97 125.45
C LYS A 330 -7.68 8.95 124.20
N VAL A 331 -8.10 9.63 123.13
CA VAL A 331 -7.43 9.58 121.82
C VAL A 331 -6.42 10.71 121.66
N PHE A 332 -6.71 11.88 122.23
CA PHE A 332 -5.84 13.06 122.26
C PHE A 332 -5.80 13.63 123.69
N GLY A 333 -4.65 14.17 124.13
CA GLY A 333 -4.48 14.68 125.50
C GLY A 333 -3.02 14.95 125.94
N ARG A 334 -2.17 15.49 125.06
CA ARG A 334 -0.80 15.96 125.41
C ARG A 334 -0.76 17.49 125.46
N LYS A 335 0.24 18.06 126.18
CA LYS A 335 0.46 19.52 126.37
C LYS A 335 0.12 20.32 125.09
N GLY A 336 -0.95 21.11 125.12
CA GLY A 336 -1.40 21.97 124.03
C GLY A 336 -2.54 21.44 123.13
N MET A 337 -3.10 20.25 123.38
CA MET A 337 -4.26 19.72 122.63
C MET A 337 -5.44 19.38 123.56
N GLU A 338 -6.66 19.67 123.09
CA GLU A 338 -7.90 19.34 123.82
C GLU A 338 -8.11 17.82 123.98
N THR A 339 -8.74 17.42 125.09
CA THR A 339 -8.97 15.99 125.39
C THR A 339 -10.20 15.46 124.66
N VAL A 340 -10.00 14.55 123.71
CA VAL A 340 -11.08 13.86 122.97
C VAL A 340 -11.21 12.42 123.44
N LEU A 341 -12.44 12.02 123.73
CA LEU A 341 -12.81 10.72 124.28
C LEU A 341 -13.48 9.85 123.20
N GLU A 342 -13.14 8.56 123.16
CA GLU A 342 -13.73 7.58 122.25
C GLU A 342 -14.69 6.65 123.00
N VAL A 343 -15.91 6.53 122.47
CA VAL A 343 -16.96 5.62 122.92
C VAL A 343 -17.26 4.61 121.83
N ILE A 344 -17.51 3.38 122.24
CA ILE A 344 -18.03 2.32 121.37
C ILE A 344 -19.53 2.20 121.65
N PHE A 345 -20.35 2.33 120.61
CA PHE A 345 -21.79 2.08 120.70
C PHE A 345 -22.24 0.77 120.02
N ALA A 346 -21.38 0.17 119.19
CA ALA A 346 -21.64 -1.11 118.51
C ALA A 346 -20.31 -1.82 118.17
N TYR A 347 -20.35 -3.07 117.70
CA TYR A 347 -19.15 -3.87 117.37
C TYR A 347 -18.12 -3.08 116.51
N ASN A 348 -18.60 -2.44 115.46
CA ASN A 348 -17.82 -1.55 114.58
C ASN A 348 -18.15 -0.06 114.74
N GLY A 349 -19.08 0.35 115.62
CA GLY A 349 -19.46 1.75 115.81
C GLY A 349 -18.52 2.53 116.72
N ARG A 350 -18.17 3.77 116.35
CA ARG A 350 -17.28 4.67 117.12
C ARG A 350 -17.87 6.08 117.20
N LEU A 351 -17.89 6.64 118.40
CA LEU A 351 -18.31 8.01 118.65
C LEU A 351 -17.19 8.76 119.36
N TYR A 352 -16.86 9.94 118.86
CA TYR A 352 -15.81 10.79 119.41
C TYR A 352 -16.42 12.09 119.94
N PHE A 353 -16.17 12.41 121.20
CA PHE A 353 -16.69 13.62 121.84
C PHE A 353 -15.65 14.30 122.73
N ARG A 354 -15.85 15.60 123.00
CA ARG A 354 -15.04 16.38 123.95
C ARG A 354 -15.93 17.12 124.94
N ARG A 355 -15.36 17.47 126.09
CA ARG A 355 -16.00 18.34 127.10
C ARG A 355 -15.46 19.76 126.94
N ARG A 356 -16.33 20.76 126.84
CA ARG A 356 -15.96 22.19 126.80
C ARG A 356 -15.99 22.80 128.20
N ASP A 357 -15.32 23.94 128.35
CA ASP A 357 -15.19 24.66 129.63
C ASP A 357 -16.54 25.11 130.22
N ASP A 358 -17.57 25.27 129.38
CA ASP A 358 -18.96 25.61 129.75
C ASP A 358 -19.80 24.39 130.21
N GLN A 359 -19.16 23.30 130.66
CA GLN A 359 -19.78 22.00 131.01
C GLN A 359 -20.60 21.33 129.88
N ARG A 360 -20.64 21.90 128.67
CA ARG A 360 -21.32 21.32 127.49
C ARG A 360 -20.44 20.27 126.82
N ILE A 361 -21.08 19.25 126.27
CA ILE A 361 -20.40 18.20 125.49
C ILE A 361 -20.57 18.45 124.01
N GLU A 362 -19.48 18.28 123.28
CA GLU A 362 -19.46 18.39 121.84
C GLU A 362 -19.17 17.03 121.20
N VAL A 363 -20.11 16.55 120.39
CA VAL A 363 -19.95 15.33 119.60
C VAL A 363 -19.32 15.70 118.25
N LEU A 364 -18.10 15.23 118.01
CA LEU A 364 -17.27 15.65 116.88
C LEU A 364 -17.48 14.75 115.65
N VAL A 365 -17.51 13.44 115.87
CA VAL A 365 -17.68 12.46 114.79
C VAL A 365 -18.42 11.23 115.31
N ILE A 366 -19.35 10.72 114.51
CA ILE A 366 -19.98 9.41 114.66
C ILE A 366 -19.63 8.63 113.40
N GLY A 367 -19.08 7.44 113.53
CA GLY A 367 -18.61 6.67 112.37
C GLY A 367 -18.44 5.19 112.69
N THR A 368 -17.80 4.48 111.76
CA THR A 368 -17.49 3.05 111.91
C THR A 368 -15.99 2.82 111.97
N LYS A 369 -15.57 1.60 112.33
CA LYS A 369 -14.16 1.18 112.31
C LYS A 369 -13.50 1.42 110.93
N ASN A 370 -14.26 1.35 109.83
CA ASN A 370 -13.76 1.55 108.48
C ASN A 370 -13.48 3.02 108.15
N THR A 371 -14.19 3.97 108.77
CA THR A 371 -13.96 5.41 108.60
C THR A 371 -12.97 5.98 109.64
N GLN A 372 -12.57 5.17 110.62
CA GLN A 372 -11.71 5.57 111.74
C GLN A 372 -10.46 6.38 111.34
N ASN A 373 -9.69 5.95 110.32
CA ASN A 373 -8.48 6.68 109.92
C ASN A 373 -8.79 8.09 109.40
N ARG A 374 -9.89 8.23 108.64
CA ARG A 374 -10.35 9.52 108.10
C ARG A 374 -10.91 10.40 109.23
N ASP A 375 -11.65 9.80 110.14
CA ASP A 375 -12.29 10.47 111.28
C ASP A 375 -11.24 10.99 112.28
N LEU A 376 -10.21 10.20 112.59
CA LEU A 376 -9.08 10.63 113.43
C LEU A 376 -8.25 11.74 112.77
N GLY A 377 -8.06 11.68 111.45
CA GLY A 377 -7.39 12.73 110.69
C GLY A 377 -8.15 14.07 110.73
N PHE A 378 -9.48 14.02 110.70
CA PHE A 378 -10.35 15.19 110.88
C PHE A 378 -10.27 15.76 112.30
N ILE A 379 -10.39 14.90 113.31
CA ILE A 379 -10.31 15.31 114.72
C ILE A 379 -8.95 15.94 115.03
N LYS A 380 -7.86 15.40 114.49
CA LYS A 380 -6.51 15.97 114.67
C LYS A 380 -6.42 17.41 114.17
N LYS A 381 -7.07 17.73 113.03
CA LYS A 381 -7.08 19.09 112.46
C LYS A 381 -7.87 20.08 113.32
N ILE A 382 -8.99 19.63 113.89
CA ILE A 382 -9.84 20.46 114.77
C ILE A 382 -9.21 20.63 116.15
N ALA A 383 -8.49 19.63 116.65
CA ALA A 383 -7.82 19.69 117.96
C ALA A 383 -6.46 20.41 117.93
N SER A 384 -5.91 20.72 116.74
CA SER A 384 -4.67 21.48 116.56
C SER A 384 -4.89 22.96 116.20
N ALA A 385 -6.15 23.34 115.94
CA ALA A 385 -6.61 24.71 115.73
C ALA A 385 -7.18 25.23 117.04
#